data_AF-A0AAD9CHK7-F1
#
_entry.id   AF-A0AAD9CHK7-F1
#
_cell.length_a   1.000
_cell.length_b   1.000
_cell.length_c   1.000
_cell.angle_alpha   90.00
_cell.angle_beta   90.00
_cell.angle_gamma   90.00
#
_symmetry.space_group_name_H-M   'P 1'
#
loop_
_entity.id
_entity.type
_entity.pdbx_description
1 polymer ?
#
loop_
_entity_poly.entity_id
_entity_poly.type
_entity_poly.pdbx_seq_one_letter_code
_entity_poly.pdbx_strand_id
1 'polypeptide(L)'
;MAAAMKAQKTGLLELRLTVDRWIRVLATLTEDTLTLNPGEGAEEPAKPALNPACAINGDPPNLSSSPVPETITNVKRTVRVTKQDVGGLGISIKGGKENKMPILISKIFKGLAADQTEALYVGDAILSVNSYDLREATHDEAVQALKKTGKEVILEGKISFIQ
;
A
#
# COMPACT_ATOMS: atom_id res chain seq x y z
N MET A 1 -43.41 -4.95 30.07
CA MET A 1 -43.09 -5.17 28.64
C MET A 1 -41.63 -5.61 28.52
N ALA A 2 -41.37 -6.86 28.15
CA ALA A 2 -40.02 -7.32 27.81
C ALA A 2 -39.80 -7.10 26.30
N ALA A 3 -38.90 -6.19 25.94
CA ALA A 3 -38.49 -6.01 24.55
C ALA A 3 -37.64 -7.22 24.14
N ALA A 4 -38.17 -8.07 23.28
CA ALA A 4 -37.43 -9.18 22.70
C ALA A 4 -36.26 -8.61 21.88
N MET A 5 -35.03 -8.82 22.35
CA MET A 5 -33.80 -8.46 21.64
C MET A 5 -33.63 -9.44 20.48
N LYS A 6 -34.22 -9.12 19.32
CA LYS A 6 -33.97 -9.85 18.07
C LYS A 6 -32.51 -9.59 17.65
N ALA A 7 -31.73 -10.66 17.52
CA ALA A 7 -30.30 -10.59 17.24
C ALA A 7 -30.03 -10.22 15.78
N GLN A 8 -30.09 -8.92 15.46
CA GLN A 8 -29.66 -8.39 14.18
C GLN A 8 -28.13 -8.47 14.10
N LYS A 9 -27.59 -9.22 13.12
CA LYS A 9 -26.15 -9.30 12.90
C LYS A 9 -25.80 -8.46 11.68
N THR A 10 -25.01 -7.42 11.90
CA THR A 10 -24.48 -6.57 10.81
C THR A 10 -22.99 -6.81 10.66
N GLY A 11 -22.53 -6.94 9.42
CA GLY A 11 -21.12 -7.15 9.11
C GLY A 11 -20.75 -6.60 7.75
N LEU A 12 -19.47 -6.26 7.59
CA LEU A 12 -18.93 -5.87 6.30
C LEU A 12 -18.58 -7.14 5.52
N LEU A 13 -19.18 -7.31 4.35
CA LEU A 13 -18.91 -8.42 3.44
C LEU A 13 -18.26 -7.89 2.16
N GLU A 14 -17.41 -8.71 1.57
CA GLU A 14 -16.79 -8.45 0.28
C GLU A 14 -17.57 -9.19 -0.82
N LEU A 15 -18.16 -8.43 -1.75
CA LEU A 15 -18.95 -8.96 -2.86
C LEU A 15 -18.19 -8.79 -4.17
N ARG A 16 -17.96 -9.89 -4.90
CA ARG A 16 -17.31 -9.88 -6.21
C ARG A 16 -18.30 -9.57 -7.32
N LEU A 17 -18.16 -8.41 -7.96
CA LEU A 17 -19.00 -7.99 -9.09
C LEU A 17 -18.41 -8.39 -10.45
N THR A 18 -17.09 -8.34 -10.60
CA THR A 18 -16.37 -8.80 -11.81
C THR A 18 -15.12 -9.59 -11.42
N VAL A 19 -14.44 -10.22 -12.39
CA VAL A 19 -13.24 -11.05 -12.14
C VAL A 19 -12.14 -10.33 -11.36
N ASP A 20 -12.07 -9.00 -11.47
CA ASP A 20 -11.07 -8.15 -10.80
C ASP A 20 -11.68 -7.11 -9.84
N ARG A 21 -13.01 -7.12 -9.61
CA ARG A 21 -13.68 -6.10 -8.80
C ARG A 21 -14.44 -6.67 -7.62
N TRP A 22 -13.94 -6.39 -6.43
CA TRP A 22 -14.61 -6.61 -5.16
C TRP A 22 -15.13 -5.29 -4.59
N ILE A 23 -16.33 -5.30 -4.04
CA ILE A 23 -16.90 -4.15 -3.32
C ILE A 23 -17.25 -4.55 -1.89
N ARG A 24 -17.13 -3.58 -0.98
CA ARG A 24 -17.52 -3.75 0.41
C ARG A 24 -18.98 -3.34 0.55
N VAL A 25 -19.81 -4.25 1.05
CA VAL A 25 -21.22 -4.00 1.33
C VAL A 25 -21.49 -4.26 2.79
N LEU A 26 -22.34 -3.44 3.40
CA LEU A 26 -22.85 -3.73 4.72
C LEU A 26 -23.98 -4.75 4.54
N ALA A 27 -23.78 -5.95 5.09
CA ALA A 27 -24.85 -6.95 5.16
C ALA A 27 -25.52 -6.85 6.52
N THR A 28 -26.84 -6.64 6.49
CA THR A 28 -27.70 -6.70 7.66
C THR A 28 -28.54 -7.96 7.56
N LEU A 29 -28.28 -8.91 8.46
CA LEU A 29 -29.06 -10.15 8.56
C LEU A 29 -30.09 -10.02 9.69
N THR A 30 -31.36 -10.10 9.30
CA THR A 30 -32.52 -10.27 10.20
C THR A 30 -33.02 -11.72 10.12
N GLU A 31 -34.02 -12.09 10.94
CA GLU A 31 -34.52 -13.48 11.05
C GLU A 31 -34.89 -14.12 9.69
N ASP A 32 -35.48 -13.34 8.78
CA ASP A 32 -35.98 -13.84 7.50
C ASP A 32 -35.48 -13.03 6.29
N THR A 33 -34.67 -11.99 6.50
CA THR A 33 -34.27 -11.07 5.43
C THR A 33 -32.81 -10.64 5.53
N LEU A 34 -32.08 -10.79 4.42
CA LEU A 34 -30.73 -10.28 4.21
C LEU A 34 -30.81 -9.00 3.36
N THR A 35 -30.43 -7.87 3.93
CA THR A 35 -30.34 -6.59 3.22
C THR A 35 -28.88 -6.24 2.97
N LEU A 36 -28.54 -5.95 1.71
CA LEU A 36 -27.21 -5.52 1.29
C LEU A 36 -27.25 -4.03 0.92
N ASN A 37 -26.48 -3.21 1.62
CA ASN A 37 -26.36 -1.79 1.31
C ASN A 37 -24.93 -1.51 0.80
N PRO A 38 -24.77 -0.81 -0.35
CA PRO A 38 -23.46 -0.34 -0.78
C PRO A 38 -22.93 0.62 0.30
N GLY A 39 -21.78 0.30 0.88
CA GLY A 39 -21.15 1.13 1.90
C GLY A 39 -20.56 2.38 1.25
N GLU A 40 -21.41 3.35 0.92
CA GLU A 40 -20.97 4.69 0.56
C GLU A 40 -20.46 5.37 1.82
N GLY A 41 -19.15 5.62 1.86
CA GLY A 41 -18.55 6.39 2.94
C GLY A 41 -19.02 7.84 2.87
N ALA A 42 -20.03 8.19 3.67
CA ALA A 42 -20.29 9.56 4.09
C ALA A 42 -21.06 9.56 5.42
N GLU A 43 -20.34 10.00 6.45
CA GLU A 43 -20.77 10.72 7.67
C GLU A 43 -21.92 10.19 8.54
N GLU A 44 -21.61 9.98 9.83
CA GLU A 44 -22.47 10.32 10.97
C GLU A 44 -21.62 10.24 12.28
N PRO A 45 -22.00 10.87 13.41
CA PRO A 45 -22.46 12.24 13.64
C PRO A 45 -21.74 12.91 14.86
N ALA A 46 -21.89 14.23 15.00
CA ALA A 46 -21.74 15.06 16.22
C ALA A 46 -20.79 14.59 17.37
N LYS A 47 -19.64 15.26 17.52
CA LYS A 47 -19.01 15.52 18.83
C LYS A 47 -19.04 17.02 19.13
N PRO A 48 -19.32 17.43 20.39
CA PRO A 48 -19.93 18.71 20.70
C PRO A 48 -18.94 19.88 20.64
N ALA A 49 -19.51 21.05 20.33
CA ALA A 49 -18.88 22.34 20.10
C ALA A 49 -17.85 22.76 21.16
N LEU A 50 -16.70 23.27 20.70
CA LEU A 50 -15.93 24.34 21.35
C LEU A 50 -15.19 25.14 20.26
N ASN A 51 -15.73 26.31 19.94
CA ASN A 51 -15.04 27.43 19.31
C ASN A 51 -14.98 28.58 20.34
N PRO A 52 -14.33 29.74 20.11
CA PRO A 52 -13.24 30.09 19.18
C PRO A 52 -12.09 30.86 19.90
N ALA A 53 -10.88 30.95 19.33
CA ALA A 53 -10.02 32.15 19.45
C ALA A 53 -8.68 31.99 18.70
N CYS A 54 -8.38 33.01 17.91
CA CYS A 54 -7.10 33.45 17.36
C CYS A 54 -5.80 33.01 18.07
N ALA A 55 -4.76 32.69 17.29
CA ALA A 55 -3.46 33.37 17.35
C ALA A 55 -2.48 32.90 16.25
N ILE A 56 -2.18 33.83 15.35
CA ILE A 56 -0.90 34.13 14.68
C ILE A 56 0.36 33.41 15.21
N ASN A 57 1.18 32.89 14.26
CA ASN A 57 2.67 32.96 14.15
C ASN A 57 3.33 31.65 13.64
N GLY A 58 4.11 31.73 12.55
CA GLY A 58 5.29 30.87 12.31
C GLY A 58 5.28 29.89 11.12
N ASP A 59 6.03 30.26 10.08
CA ASP A 59 6.73 29.54 8.98
C ASP A 59 6.57 28.00 8.69
N PRO A 60 6.70 27.54 7.40
CA PRO A 60 6.38 26.19 6.86
C PRO A 60 7.64 25.27 6.82
N PRO A 61 7.73 24.13 6.09
CA PRO A 61 6.76 23.32 5.36
C PRO A 61 6.69 21.87 5.90
N ASN A 62 5.50 21.31 6.10
CA ASN A 62 5.36 19.87 6.16
C ASN A 62 4.52 19.42 4.97
N LEU A 63 5.22 19.03 3.90
CA LEU A 63 4.69 18.29 2.75
C LEU A 63 4.22 16.90 3.19
N SER A 64 3.25 16.83 4.10
CA SER A 64 2.43 15.63 4.31
C SER A 64 1.10 15.85 3.61
N SER A 65 1.19 16.16 2.31
CA SER A 65 0.01 16.17 1.45
C SER A 65 -0.50 14.75 1.33
N SER A 66 -1.70 14.59 1.87
CA SER A 66 -2.72 13.64 1.43
C SER A 66 -2.56 12.20 1.91
N PRO A 67 -3.34 11.74 2.92
CA PRO A 67 -3.79 10.36 2.90
C PRO A 67 -4.63 10.20 1.64
N VAL A 68 -4.04 9.68 0.57
CA VAL A 68 -4.78 9.20 -0.60
C VAL A 68 -5.28 7.80 -0.26
N PRO A 69 -6.58 7.59 0.03
CA PRO A 69 -7.16 6.25 0.05
C PRO A 69 -7.40 5.82 -1.40
N GLU A 70 -6.33 5.59 -2.15
CA GLU A 70 -6.41 5.01 -3.50
C GLU A 70 -6.47 3.49 -3.39
N THR A 71 -7.70 2.97 -3.41
CA THR A 71 -8.11 1.75 -4.11
C THR A 71 -7.27 0.48 -3.90
N ILE A 72 -7.91 -0.51 -3.29
CA ILE A 72 -7.52 -1.90 -2.97
C ILE A 72 -6.97 -2.75 -4.15
N THR A 73 -6.70 -2.21 -5.34
CA THR A 73 -6.36 -3.00 -6.54
C THR A 73 -4.86 -3.29 -6.71
N ASN A 74 -3.99 -2.67 -5.93
CA ASN A 74 -2.53 -2.87 -5.99
C ASN A 74 -1.97 -3.03 -4.57
N VAL A 75 -1.90 -4.25 -4.05
CA VAL A 75 -1.23 -4.54 -2.77
C VAL A 75 0.28 -4.28 -2.91
N LYS A 76 0.67 -3.00 -2.92
CA LYS A 76 2.05 -2.54 -2.89
C LYS A 76 2.58 -2.79 -1.49
N ARG A 77 3.69 -3.50 -1.39
CA ARG A 77 4.42 -3.71 -0.15
C ARG A 77 5.55 -2.71 -0.06
N THR A 78 5.57 -1.99 1.03
CA THR A 78 6.69 -1.13 1.40
C THR A 78 7.65 -1.93 2.28
N VAL A 79 8.87 -2.13 1.80
CA VAL A 79 9.93 -2.86 2.49
C VAL A 79 11.06 -1.91 2.80
N ARG A 80 11.45 -1.84 4.07
CA ARG A 80 12.60 -1.05 4.51
C ARG A 80 13.82 -1.96 4.58
N VAL A 81 14.80 -1.68 3.74
CA VAL A 81 16.03 -2.45 3.62
C VAL A 81 17.20 -1.60 4.11
N THR A 82 17.96 -2.11 5.07
CA THR A 82 19.16 -1.45 5.58
C THR A 82 20.38 -1.95 4.83
N LYS A 83 20.98 -1.13 3.98
CA LYS A 83 22.21 -1.46 3.23
C LYS A 83 23.32 -1.90 4.17
N GLN A 84 23.97 -3.02 3.86
CA GLN A 84 25.17 -3.48 4.56
C GLN A 84 26.44 -2.92 3.93
N ASP A 85 27.46 -2.70 4.76
CA ASP A 85 28.80 -2.29 4.32
C ASP A 85 29.43 -3.29 3.35
N VAL A 86 29.15 -4.58 3.55
CA VAL A 86 29.57 -5.67 2.65
C VAL A 86 28.38 -6.09 1.79
N GLY A 87 28.41 -5.75 0.49
CA GLY A 87 27.43 -6.23 -0.50
C GLY A 87 26.19 -5.33 -0.71
N GLY A 88 26.07 -4.20 -0.02
CA GLY A 88 25.04 -3.20 -0.27
C GLY A 88 23.62 -3.72 0.01
N LEU A 89 22.74 -3.62 -0.99
CA LEU A 89 21.34 -4.02 -0.88
C LEU A 89 21.13 -5.54 -1.03
N GLY A 90 21.99 -6.21 -1.81
CA GLY A 90 21.93 -7.65 -2.01
C GLY A 90 20.81 -8.19 -2.89
N ILE A 91 20.35 -7.39 -3.87
CA ILE A 91 19.43 -7.84 -4.93
C ILE A 91 20.00 -7.54 -6.31
N SER A 92 19.62 -8.36 -7.29
CA SER A 92 19.81 -8.09 -8.70
C SER A 92 18.48 -7.73 -9.33
N ILE A 93 18.44 -6.62 -10.06
CA ILE A 93 17.26 -6.18 -10.81
C ILE A 93 17.41 -6.42 -12.31
N LYS A 94 16.31 -6.59 -13.02
CA LYS A 94 16.21 -6.70 -14.49
C LYS A 94 15.01 -5.91 -14.98
N GLY A 95 14.95 -5.67 -16.28
CA GLY A 95 13.89 -4.86 -16.90
C GLY A 95 14.25 -3.38 -16.95
N GLY A 96 13.25 -2.55 -17.25
CA GLY A 96 13.39 -1.12 -17.48
C GLY A 96 12.42 -0.63 -18.55
N LYS A 97 12.05 0.65 -18.48
CA LYS A 97 11.14 1.29 -19.45
C LYS A 97 11.56 1.05 -20.91
N GLU A 98 12.87 1.02 -21.17
CA GLU A 98 13.44 0.76 -22.50
C GLU A 98 13.03 -0.60 -23.09
N ASN A 99 12.80 -1.61 -22.25
CA ASN A 99 12.38 -2.95 -22.64
C ASN A 99 10.86 -3.14 -22.52
N LYS A 100 10.09 -2.08 -22.25
CA LYS A 100 8.66 -2.13 -21.91
C LYS A 100 8.33 -3.13 -20.79
N MET A 101 9.28 -3.36 -19.89
CA MET A 101 9.14 -4.25 -18.74
C MET A 101 9.41 -3.48 -17.45
N PRO A 102 8.66 -3.72 -16.36
CA PRO A 102 8.93 -3.10 -15.07
C PRO A 102 10.28 -3.57 -14.50
N ILE A 103 10.78 -2.88 -13.47
CA ILE A 103 11.98 -3.30 -12.76
C ILE A 103 11.63 -4.51 -11.89
N LEU A 104 12.16 -5.69 -12.20
CA LEU A 104 11.91 -6.92 -11.45
C LEU A 104 13.16 -7.41 -10.73
N ILE A 105 12.98 -8.08 -9.59
CA ILE A 105 14.07 -8.73 -8.85
C ILE A 105 14.41 -10.05 -9.53
N SER A 106 15.56 -10.12 -10.20
CA SER A 106 16.06 -11.35 -10.84
C SER A 106 16.73 -12.32 -9.87
N LYS A 107 17.31 -11.82 -8.78
CA LYS A 107 18.01 -12.65 -7.79
C LYS A 107 18.09 -11.92 -6.45
N ILE A 108 17.99 -12.68 -5.36
CA ILE A 108 18.24 -12.20 -3.99
C ILE A 108 19.39 -13.00 -3.43
N PHE A 109 20.35 -12.31 -2.82
CA PHE A 109 21.50 -12.92 -2.19
C PHE A 109 21.20 -13.17 -0.70
N LYS A 110 21.22 -14.46 -0.33
CA LYS A 110 21.00 -14.91 1.05
C LYS A 110 22.03 -14.31 2.01
N GLY A 111 21.59 -13.87 3.17
CA GLY A 111 22.44 -13.26 4.20
C GLY A 111 22.76 -11.77 3.98
N LEU A 112 22.31 -11.16 2.89
CA LEU A 112 22.44 -9.71 2.65
C LEU A 112 21.22 -8.94 3.15
N ALA A 113 21.28 -7.61 3.06
CA ALA A 113 20.26 -6.68 3.53
C ALA A 113 18.84 -7.03 3.06
N ALA A 114 18.66 -7.32 1.78
CA ALA A 114 17.33 -7.64 1.24
C ALA A 114 16.76 -8.97 1.74
N ASP A 115 17.59 -10.01 1.93
CA ASP A 115 17.16 -11.31 2.46
C ASP A 115 16.71 -11.17 3.92
N GLN A 116 17.39 -10.35 4.72
CA GLN A 116 17.01 -10.08 6.11
C GLN A 116 15.65 -9.41 6.26
N THR A 117 15.15 -8.74 5.23
CA THR A 117 13.80 -8.15 5.28
C THR A 117 12.69 -9.18 5.12
N GLU A 118 13.00 -10.36 4.56
CA GLU A 118 12.07 -11.45 4.25
C GLU A 118 10.79 -11.03 3.50
N ALA A 119 10.78 -9.83 2.94
CA ALA A 119 9.61 -9.21 2.32
C ALA A 119 9.76 -9.02 0.81
N LEU A 120 10.97 -9.28 0.28
CA LEU A 120 11.30 -9.22 -1.13
C LEU A 120 11.54 -10.64 -1.64
N TYR A 121 10.98 -10.94 -2.81
CA TYR A 121 11.14 -12.23 -3.47
C TYR A 121 11.63 -12.07 -4.91
N VAL A 122 12.27 -13.11 -5.43
CA VAL A 122 12.64 -13.18 -6.85
C VAL A 122 11.37 -13.18 -7.68
N GLY A 123 11.31 -12.32 -8.70
CA GLY A 123 10.13 -12.08 -9.52
C GLY A 123 9.30 -10.88 -9.08
N ASP A 124 9.53 -10.31 -7.89
CA ASP A 124 8.81 -9.11 -7.47
C ASP A 124 9.13 -7.91 -8.35
N ALA A 125 8.10 -7.13 -8.67
CA ALA A 125 8.23 -5.91 -9.44
C ALA A 125 8.38 -4.71 -8.48
N ILE A 126 9.51 -4.01 -8.58
CA ILE A 126 9.74 -2.76 -7.86
C ILE A 126 9.01 -1.64 -8.59
N LEU A 127 8.10 -1.00 -7.86
CA LEU A 127 7.33 0.13 -8.32
C LEU A 127 8.08 1.44 -8.04
N SER A 128 8.62 1.59 -6.82
CA SER A 128 9.23 2.85 -6.38
C SER A 128 10.35 2.59 -5.35
N VAL A 129 11.30 3.52 -5.23
CA VAL A 129 12.44 3.46 -4.31
C VAL A 129 12.60 4.79 -3.61
N ASN A 130 12.45 4.83 -2.29
CA ASN A 130 12.62 6.02 -1.46
C ASN A 130 11.83 7.22 -1.99
N SER A 131 10.57 6.96 -2.35
CA SER A 131 9.63 7.91 -2.98
C SER A 131 9.97 8.30 -4.43
N TYR A 132 10.87 7.59 -5.10
CA TYR A 132 11.17 7.76 -6.52
C TYR A 132 10.55 6.65 -7.35
N ASP A 133 9.66 6.98 -8.28
CA ASP A 133 8.99 5.99 -9.12
C ASP A 133 9.93 5.36 -10.15
N LEU A 134 10.03 4.03 -10.09
CA LEU A 134 10.82 3.22 -11.02
C LEU A 134 9.99 2.56 -12.12
N ARG A 135 8.66 2.67 -12.07
CA ARG A 135 7.75 2.11 -13.10
C ARG A 135 8.07 2.62 -14.49
N GLU A 136 8.46 3.89 -14.57
CA GLU A 136 8.85 4.57 -15.80
C GLU A 136 10.34 4.86 -15.87
N ALA A 137 11.14 4.31 -14.96
CA ALA A 137 12.58 4.47 -14.99
C ALA A 137 13.23 3.49 -15.99
N THR A 138 14.31 3.93 -16.60
CA THR A 138 15.21 3.05 -17.35
C THR A 138 15.96 2.10 -16.41
N HIS A 139 16.59 1.06 -16.96
CA HIS A 139 17.37 0.11 -16.16
C HIS A 139 18.46 0.84 -15.34
N ASP A 140 19.17 1.75 -16.01
CA ASP A 140 20.24 2.52 -15.38
C ASP A 140 19.71 3.46 -14.30
N GLU A 141 18.61 4.17 -14.54
CA GLU A 141 17.97 5.03 -13.53
C GLU A 141 17.55 4.24 -12.28
N ALA A 142 17.04 3.03 -12.44
CA ALA A 142 16.71 2.16 -11.31
C ALA A 142 17.95 1.78 -10.49
N VAL A 143 19.05 1.41 -11.15
CA VAL A 143 20.32 1.12 -10.49
C VAL A 143 20.86 2.37 -9.79
N GLN A 144 20.80 3.53 -10.44
CA GLN A 144 21.21 4.79 -9.85
C GLN A 144 20.37 5.16 -8.63
N ALA A 145 19.05 5.00 -8.67
CA ALA A 145 18.17 5.28 -7.53
C ALA A 145 18.47 4.38 -6.32
N LEU A 146 18.70 3.09 -6.56
CA LEU A 146 19.10 2.11 -5.54
C LEU A 146 20.52 2.38 -5.00
N LYS A 147 21.42 2.94 -5.82
CA LYS A 147 22.76 3.34 -5.38
C LYS A 147 22.77 4.66 -4.62
N LYS A 148 21.99 5.64 -5.08
CA LYS A 148 21.86 6.99 -4.52
C LYS A 148 21.24 6.96 -3.12
N THR A 149 20.43 5.95 -2.83
CA THR A 149 19.89 5.73 -1.49
C THR A 149 21.00 5.39 -0.49
N GLY A 150 20.92 5.98 0.71
CA GLY A 150 21.94 5.88 1.76
C GLY A 150 21.89 4.56 2.53
N LYS A 151 22.13 4.62 3.84
CA LYS A 151 22.11 3.44 4.72
C LYS A 151 20.74 2.74 4.76
N GLU A 152 19.66 3.48 4.61
CA GLU A 152 18.30 2.94 4.58
C GLU A 152 17.68 3.17 3.20
N VAL A 153 17.03 2.13 2.67
CA VAL A 153 16.38 2.11 1.37
C VAL A 153 14.95 1.63 1.55
N ILE A 154 13.99 2.45 1.15
CA ILE A 154 12.57 2.07 1.16
C ILE A 154 12.23 1.58 -0.23
N LEU A 155 11.82 0.33 -0.38
CA LEU A 155 11.41 -0.25 -1.65
C LEU A 155 9.89 -0.47 -1.62
N GLU A 156 9.18 0.03 -2.62
CA GLU A 156 7.79 -0.32 -2.84
C GLU A 156 7.72 -1.32 -3.99
N GLY A 157 7.25 -2.53 -3.70
CA GLY A 157 7.11 -3.60 -4.67
C GLY A 157 5.68 -4.14 -4.74
N LYS A 158 5.35 -4.81 -5.84
CA LYS A 158 4.14 -5.63 -5.94
C LYS A 158 4.56 -7.07 -6.21
N ILE A 159 3.87 -8.01 -5.57
CA ILE A 159 4.04 -9.43 -5.94
C ILE A 159 3.60 -9.57 -7.39
N SER A 160 4.56 -9.90 -8.23
CA SER A 160 4.26 -10.32 -9.58
C SER A 160 4.25 -11.84 -9.56
N PHE A 161 3.05 -12.43 -9.52
CA PHE A 161 2.88 -13.83 -9.87
C PHE A 161 3.15 -13.93 -11.38
N ILE A 162 4.40 -14.18 -11.73
CA ILE A 162 4.73 -14.66 -13.07
C ILE A 162 4.08 -16.05 -13.20
N GLN A 163 2.95 -16.09 -13.91
CA GLN A 163 2.26 -17.32 -14.30
C GLN A 163 2.70 -17.71 -15.71
#